data_AF-G0NCG7-F1
#
_entry.id   AF-G0NCG7-F1
#
_cell.length_a   1.000
_cell.length_b   1.000
_cell.length_c   1.000
_cell.angle_alpha   90.00
_cell.angle_beta   90.00
_cell.angle_gamma   90.00
#
_symmetry.space_group_name_H-M   'P 1'
#
loop_
_entity.id
_entity.type
_entity.pdbx_description
1 polymer ?
#
loop_
_entity_poly.entity_id
_entity_poly.type
_entity_poly.pdbx_seq_one_letter_code
_entity_poly.pdbx_strand_id
1 'polypeptide(L)'
;MSLTKDDAFIQLKRHVETNEKDVQLLEWFEKDPTRFEKFTRHFPTPDGDFLFDFSKNRITDESFQLLMKLAKSRGVEESRNANVLSGEDQFHREPRRSSHRSS
;
A
#
# COMPACT_ATOMS: atom_id res chain seq x y z
N MET A 1 4.54 13.99 12.24
CA MET A 1 4.17 14.96 11.17
C MET A 1 2.93 14.47 10.43
N SER A 2 2.08 15.39 9.94
CA SER A 2 0.89 15.07 9.12
C SER A 2 1.30 14.53 7.74
N LEU A 3 0.52 13.59 7.17
CA LEU A 3 0.75 13.01 5.85
C LEU A 3 0.85 14.08 4.76
N THR A 4 -0.01 15.10 4.79
CA THR A 4 -0.07 16.13 3.74
C THR A 4 1.11 17.09 3.73
N LYS A 5 1.96 17.05 4.77
CA LYS A 5 3.19 17.85 4.87
C LYS A 5 4.45 17.01 4.68
N ASP A 6 4.32 15.72 4.41
CA ASP A 6 5.44 14.82 4.16
C ASP A 6 5.97 15.03 2.73
N ASP A 7 7.28 15.23 2.59
CA ASP A 7 7.90 15.51 1.29
C ASP A 7 7.72 14.36 0.29
N ALA A 8 7.75 13.09 0.74
CA ALA A 8 7.53 11.94 -0.12
C ALA A 8 6.06 11.90 -0.59
N PHE A 9 5.11 12.29 0.26
CA PHE A 9 3.71 12.42 -0.13
C PHE A 9 3.50 13.54 -1.16
N ILE A 10 4.13 14.70 -0.95
CA ILE A 10 4.05 15.84 -1.89
C ILE A 10 4.61 15.44 -3.26
N GLN A 11 5.74 14.72 -3.29
CA GLN A 11 6.34 14.21 -4.53
C GLN A 11 5.43 13.20 -5.23
N LEU A 12 4.89 12.21 -4.51
CA LEU A 12 3.95 11.24 -5.07
C LEU A 12 2.71 11.93 -5.65
N LYS A 13 2.11 12.85 -4.89
CA LYS A 13 0.92 13.60 -5.34
C LYS A 13 1.20 14.36 -6.62
N ARG A 14 2.32 15.09 -6.68
CA ARG A 14 2.73 15.83 -7.89
C ARG A 14 2.92 14.88 -9.07
N HIS A 15 3.58 13.74 -8.88
CA HIS A 15 3.80 12.76 -9.95
C HIS A 15 2.48 12.26 -10.54
N VAL A 16 1.55 11.85 -9.68
CA VAL A 16 0.22 11.34 -10.12
C VAL A 16 -0.57 12.43 -10.83
N GLU A 17 -0.62 13.65 -10.27
CA GLU A 17 -1.34 14.78 -10.87
C GLU A 17 -0.77 15.19 -12.24
N THR A 18 0.54 15.04 -12.44
CA THR A 18 1.22 15.47 -13.67
C THR A 18 1.18 14.41 -14.77
N ASN A 19 1.31 13.13 -14.40
CA ASN A 19 1.61 12.07 -15.36
C ASN A 19 0.53 11.01 -15.50
N GLU A 20 -0.33 10.82 -14.49
CA GLU A 20 -1.20 9.63 -14.41
C GLU A 20 -2.69 9.95 -14.31
N LYS A 21 -3.05 11.18 -13.93
CA LYS A 21 -4.44 11.59 -13.64
C LYS A 21 -5.41 11.33 -14.79
N ASP A 22 -4.98 11.64 -16.02
CA ASP A 22 -5.84 11.60 -17.21
C ASP A 22 -5.60 10.38 -18.10
N VAL A 23 -4.70 9.47 -17.68
CA VAL A 23 -4.34 8.30 -18.48
C VAL A 23 -5.29 7.14 -18.22
N GLN A 24 -5.73 6.48 -19.30
CA GLN A 24 -6.53 5.27 -19.20
C GLN A 24 -5.64 4.05 -18.94
N LEU A 25 -6.05 3.21 -17.97
CA LEU A 25 -5.32 2.00 -17.61
C LEU A 25 -5.15 1.04 -18.80
N LEU A 26 -6.14 0.97 -19.69
CA LEU A 26 -6.07 0.10 -20.87
C LEU A 26 -4.88 0.44 -21.77
N GLU A 27 -4.60 1.73 -21.96
CA GLU A 27 -3.43 2.18 -22.74
C GLU A 27 -2.11 1.69 -22.13
N TRP A 28 -2.03 1.52 -20.82
CA TRP A 28 -0.82 0.99 -20.18
C TRP A 28 -0.64 -0.50 -20.42
N PHE A 29 -1.71 -1.27 -20.55
CA PHE A 29 -1.62 -2.67 -20.96
C PHE A 29 -1.24 -2.80 -22.43
N GLU A 30 -1.71 -1.89 -23.28
CA GLU A 30 -1.30 -1.85 -24.69
C GLU A 30 0.18 -1.47 -24.85
N LYS A 31 0.65 -0.49 -24.08
CA LYS A 31 2.05 0.01 -24.14
C LYS A 31 3.05 -0.92 -23.44
N ASP A 32 2.62 -1.66 -22.42
CA ASP A 32 3.45 -2.60 -21.67
C ASP A 32 2.77 -3.98 -21.62
N PRO A 33 3.01 -4.86 -22.62
CA PRO A 33 2.49 -6.23 -22.62
C PRO A 33 2.94 -7.07 -21.42
N THR A 34 4.04 -6.70 -20.76
CA THR A 34 4.61 -7.41 -19.60
C THR A 34 4.08 -6.89 -18.27
N ARG A 35 3.12 -5.94 -18.29
CA ARG A 35 2.57 -5.29 -17.10
C ARG A 35 2.02 -6.27 -16.07
N PHE A 36 1.38 -7.35 -16.51
CA PHE A 36 0.87 -8.39 -15.62
C PHE A 36 2.01 -9.00 -14.79
N GLU A 37 3.07 -9.47 -15.45
CA GLU A 37 4.22 -10.11 -14.80
C GLU A 37 4.91 -9.14 -13.83
N LYS A 38 5.09 -7.89 -14.26
CA LYS A 38 5.75 -6.83 -13.49
C LYS A 38 5.04 -6.47 -12.19
N PHE A 39 3.71 -6.36 -12.26
CA PHE A 39 2.84 -5.98 -11.15
C PHE A 39 2.06 -7.17 -10.60
N THR A 40 2.65 -8.37 -10.67
CA THR A 40 2.13 -9.55 -9.99
C THR A 40 3.21 -10.12 -9.08
N ARG A 41 2.81 -10.70 -7.95
CA ARG A 41 3.68 -11.45 -7.06
C ARG A 41 3.11 -12.84 -6.86
N HIS A 42 3.98 -13.83 -6.96
CA HIS A 42 3.66 -15.22 -6.67
C HIS A 42 4.26 -15.57 -5.31
N PHE A 43 3.43 -16.08 -4.42
CA PHE A 43 3.84 -16.53 -3.10
C PHE A 43 3.52 -18.01 -2.97
N PRO A 44 4.52 -18.90 -2.99
CA PRO A 44 4.28 -20.30 -2.67
C PRO A 44 3.92 -20.41 -1.19
N THR A 45 2.82 -21.08 -0.89
CA THR A 45 2.38 -21.37 0.48
C THR A 45 2.24 -22.88 0.68
N PRO A 46 2.23 -23.39 1.93
CA PRO A 46 2.05 -24.82 2.18
C PRO A 46 0.78 -25.42 1.56
N ASP A 47 -0.25 -24.61 1.40
CA ASP A 47 -1.57 -25.02 0.90
C ASP A 47 -1.79 -24.65 -0.58
N GLY A 48 -0.75 -24.17 -1.28
CA GLY A 48 -0.79 -23.81 -2.70
C GLY A 48 -0.23 -22.43 -3.01
N ASP A 49 -0.23 -22.06 -4.28
CA ASP A 49 0.29 -20.77 -4.72
C ASP A 49 -0.73 -19.65 -4.49
N PHE A 50 -0.29 -18.57 -3.85
CA PHE A 50 -1.04 -17.33 -3.72
C PHE A 50 -0.54 -16.30 -4.74
N LEU A 51 -1.44 -15.90 -5.64
CA LEU A 51 -1.19 -14.90 -6.66
C LEU A 51 -1.72 -13.54 -6.21
N PHE A 52 -0.83 -12.54 -6.12
CA PHE A 52 -1.20 -11.15 -5.87
C PHE A 52 -0.96 -10.32 -7.13
N ASP A 53 -1.99 -10.18 -7.96
CA ASP A 53 -2.00 -9.33 -9.16
C ASP A 53 -2.50 -7.92 -8.80
N PHE A 54 -1.64 -6.92 -8.98
CA PHE A 54 -1.96 -5.52 -8.81
C PHE A 54 -1.71 -4.71 -10.09
N SER A 55 -1.58 -5.37 -11.25
CA SER A 55 -1.40 -4.79 -12.57
C SER A 55 -2.58 -3.93 -13.03
N LYS A 56 -3.78 -4.22 -12.53
CA LYS A 56 -5.02 -3.47 -12.82
C LYS A 56 -5.19 -2.20 -11.98
N ASN A 57 -4.14 -1.77 -11.28
CA ASN A 57 -4.13 -0.49 -10.58
C ASN A 57 -3.48 0.60 -11.43
N ARG A 58 -3.89 1.85 -11.21
CA ARG A 58 -3.23 3.02 -11.80
C ARG A 58 -1.91 3.32 -11.08
N ILE A 59 -0.92 2.49 -11.36
CA ILE A 59 0.46 2.65 -10.89
C ILE A 59 1.45 2.46 -12.04
N THR A 60 2.48 3.29 -12.08
CA THR A 60 3.70 3.09 -12.86
C THR A 60 4.83 2.61 -11.94
N ASP A 61 6.01 2.31 -12.52
CA ASP A 61 7.20 2.00 -11.73
C ASP A 61 7.59 3.16 -10.82
N GLU A 62 7.50 4.38 -11.34
CA GLU A 62 7.85 5.59 -10.60
C GLU A 62 6.86 5.81 -9.45
N SER A 63 5.56 5.68 -9.70
CA SER A 63 4.55 5.68 -8.63
C SER A 63 4.81 4.61 -7.58
N PHE A 64 5.17 3.39 -7.98
CA PHE A 64 5.49 2.33 -7.03
C PHE A 64 6.73 2.68 -6.17
N GLN A 65 7.79 3.20 -6.78
CA GLN A 65 8.98 3.66 -6.06
C GLN A 65 8.67 4.81 -5.09
N LEU A 66 7.83 5.78 -5.49
CA LEU A 66 7.40 6.89 -4.65
C LEU A 66 6.53 6.40 -3.48
N LEU A 67 5.64 5.44 -3.70
CA LEU A 67 4.86 4.79 -2.64
C LEU A 67 5.78 4.07 -1.64
N MET A 68 6.82 3.37 -2.11
CA MET A 68 7.79 2.72 -1.21
C MET A 68 8.60 3.74 -0.40
N LYS A 69 8.98 4.88 -1.00
CA LYS A 69 9.63 5.98 -0.28
C LYS A 69 8.72 6.56 0.80
N LEU A 70 7.44 6.76 0.49
CA LEU A 70 6.45 7.23 1.44
C LEU A 70 6.24 6.23 2.58
N ALA A 71 6.13 4.92 2.29
CA ALA A 71 6.02 3.91 3.33
C ALA A 71 7.21 3.95 4.31
N LYS A 72 8.43 4.16 3.79
CA LYS A 72 9.64 4.34 4.60
C LYS A 72 9.63 5.64 5.41
N SER A 73 9.27 6.78 4.81
CA SER A 73 9.22 8.07 5.53
C SER A 73 8.20 8.05 6.68
N ARG A 74 7.17 7.22 6.56
CA ARG A 74 6.10 7.05 7.54
C ARG A 74 6.38 6.00 8.62
N GLY A 75 7.54 5.34 8.57
CA GLY A 75 7.96 4.39 9.59
C GLY A 75 7.14 3.09 9.61
N VAL A 76 6.69 2.62 8.44
CA VAL A 76 5.85 1.41 8.34
C VAL A 76 6.62 0.16 8.77
N GLU A 77 7.92 0.08 8.47
CA GLU A 77 8.75 -1.06 8.83
C GLU A 77 8.95 -1.16 10.35
N GLU A 78 9.19 -0.03 11.01
CA GLU A 78 9.30 0.08 12.46
C GLU A 78 7.98 -0.24 13.14
N SER A 79 6.87 0.31 12.64
CA SER A 79 5.52 0.04 13.18
C SER A 79 5.15 -1.45 13.06
N ARG A 80 5.47 -2.10 11.94
CA ARG A 80 5.28 -3.54 11.78
C ARG A 80 6.04 -4.33 12.85
N ASN A 81 7.31 -4.01 13.05
CA ASN A 81 8.16 -4.71 14.02
C ASN A 81 7.72 -4.44 15.47
N ALA A 82 7.36 -3.20 15.79
CA ALA A 82 7.04 -2.74 17.13
C ALA A 82 5.60 -3.01 17.56
N ASN A 83 4.63 -3.15 16.65
CA ASN A 83 3.21 -3.24 17.02
C ASN A 83 2.54 -4.56 16.62
N VAL A 84 2.95 -5.16 15.48
CA VAL A 84 2.27 -6.35 14.93
C VAL A 84 2.94 -7.64 15.38
N LEU A 85 4.27 -7.62 15.58
CA LEU A 85 5.06 -8.83 15.87
C LEU A 85 5.51 -8.95 17.33
N SER A 86 5.62 -7.83 18.06
CA SER A 86 5.97 -7.80 19.50
C SER A 86 4.77 -7.99 20.43
N GLY A 87 3.54 -7.89 19.91
CA GLY A 87 2.31 -7.91 20.71
C GLY A 87 2.04 -6.63 21.52
N GLU A 88 2.77 -5.54 21.26
CA GLU A 88 2.52 -4.26 21.93
C GLU A 88 1.20 -3.64 21.43
N ASP A 89 0.20 -3.66 22.31
CA ASP A 89 -1.18 -3.27 22.04
C ASP A 89 -1.28 -1.74 21.88
N GLN A 90 -1.06 -1.23 20.66
CA GLN A 90 -1.42 0.15 20.27
C GLN A 90 -2.51 0.16 19.21
N PHE A 91 -3.56 -0.63 19.41
CA PHE A 91 -4.83 -0.26 18.82
C PHE A 91 -5.27 1.04 19.51
N HIS A 92 -5.49 2.11 18.76
CA HIS A 92 -6.39 3.18 19.20
C HIS A 92 -7.80 2.58 19.32
N ARG A 93 -8.03 1.75 20.34
CA ARG A 93 -9.36 1.24 20.67
C ARG A 93 -10.11 2.41 21.26
N GLU A 94 -11.16 2.84 20.57
CA GLU A 94 -12.26 3.43 21.33
C GLU A 94 -12.68 2.42 22.40
N PRO A 95 -12.91 2.84 23.66
CA PRO A 95 -13.37 1.95 24.70
C PRO A 95 -14.81 1.54 24.35
N ARG A 96 -14.98 0.41 23.68
CA ARG A 96 -16.29 -0.22 23.56
C ARG A 96 -16.67 -0.74 24.94
N ARG A 97 -17.40 0.08 25.71
CA ARG A 97 -18.24 -0.40 26.81
C ARG A 97 -19.27 -1.36 26.22
N SER A 98 -18.99 -2.65 26.21
CA SER A 98 -20.06 -3.65 26.13
C SER A 98 -20.55 -3.93 27.55
N SER A 99 -21.43 -3.08 28.06
CA SER A 99 -22.33 -3.49 29.13
C SER A 99 -23.44 -4.32 28.49
N HIS A 100 -23.29 -5.64 28.46
CA HIS A 100 -24.45 -6.51 28.52
C HIS A 100 -24.28 -7.43 29.73
N ARG A 101 -25.22 -7.23 30.65
CA ARG A 101 -25.45 -7.93 31.90
C ARG A 101 -25.55 -9.44 31.68
N SER A 102 -25.07 -10.15 32.70
CA SER A 102 -25.51 -11.44 33.23
C SER A 102 -26.71 -12.11 32.55
N SER A 103 -26.53 -13.37 32.16
CA SER A 103 -27.17 -14.53 32.79
C SER A 103 -26.36 -15.79 32.51
#